data_AF-A0A935MY44-F1
#
_entry.id   AF-A0A935MY44-F1
#
_cell.length_a   1.000
_cell.length_b   1.000
_cell.length_c   1.000
_cell.angle_alpha   90.00
_cell.angle_beta   90.00
_cell.angle_gamma   90.00
#
_symmetry.space_group_name_H-M   'P 1'
#
loop_
_entity.id
_entity.type
_entity.pdbx_description
1 polymer ?
#
loop_
_entity_poly.entity_id
_entity_poly.type
_entity_poly.pdbx_seq_one_letter_code
_entity_poly.pdbx_strand_id
1 'polypeptide(L)'
;MFAIFTVIAITATLIYFALKYPTPPVTTPPQKQLTVPSKPDVDKQPPTTQASTPIIDHIAPRSQPEPLRLTRNEKQWLTALACTVLALPWLIALLGLMRHYHAQRILKRQPATGDDLFNQLRFEKVLTPIWGGAQAEQALRNLRAAQLIPSHRLDIEATVDATARQGDYFYPVYRNRRIAPEHLMLVRSMHRSDQKAALVEELQKRFRELGLHIETYRFRDDPRWLIRWKDNTPIKPQYIHLDQLYARFNGVRLIIISETDIVFHPLSGEPRPWLDALTPWQNKIWLHPQDANAPHAALLAGHQFLLLPLLRASFAQWVNYFTAAQRTKPVAVQSANPIKLPELIISEPDAWLKEKLPYDIDLTQLTQQLTQFLGPYGLRLLRTIAAYPKPNWQLTQALDYLLYGHLNTVQQTIDPPERREQRLMRISRLPWLTHAHFPYWLRVHLLSDLDDTERERISSAWQRLFTQLTDKETAGTLKLEIRTLSKQALLLRLSELQASDTKQATNDPIFAQVLLGAN
;
A
#
# COMPACT_ATOMS: atom_id res chain seq x y z
N MET A 1 -11.33 39.53 1.55
CA MET A 1 -12.31 39.70 0.46
C MET A 1 -13.77 39.61 0.94
N PHE A 2 -14.21 38.54 1.62
CA PHE A 2 -15.63 38.36 2.00
C PHE A 2 -16.28 39.60 2.67
N ALA A 3 -15.59 40.26 3.61
CA ALA A 3 -16.08 41.46 4.29
C ALA A 3 -16.45 42.63 3.35
N ILE A 4 -15.71 42.81 2.25
CA ILE A 4 -15.96 43.89 1.27
C ILE A 4 -17.22 43.59 0.46
N PHE A 5 -17.40 42.34 0.03
CA PHE A 5 -18.60 41.91 -0.69
C PHE A 5 -19.86 41.98 0.17
N THR A 6 -19.79 41.67 1.47
CA THR A 6 -20.94 41.83 2.38
C THR A 6 -21.33 43.29 2.55
N VAL A 7 -20.36 44.21 2.68
CA VAL A 7 -20.65 45.66 2.77
C VAL A 7 -21.31 46.17 1.49
N ILE A 8 -20.81 45.78 0.30
CA ILE A 8 -21.40 46.16 -0.99
C ILE A 8 -22.82 45.58 -1.17
N ALA A 9 -23.05 44.34 -0.74
CA ALA A 9 -24.38 43.73 -0.80
C ALA A 9 -25.40 44.44 0.13
N ILE A 10 -24.99 44.80 1.35
CA ILE A 10 -25.81 45.50 2.34
C ILE A 10 -26.13 46.93 1.87
N THR A 11 -25.16 47.67 1.33
CA THR A 11 -25.42 49.02 0.80
C THR A 11 -26.33 48.98 -0.42
N ALA A 12 -26.17 48.01 -1.33
CA ALA A 12 -27.07 47.81 -2.46
C ALA A 12 -28.51 47.46 -2.03
N THR A 13 -28.69 46.64 -0.98
CA THR A 13 -30.03 46.32 -0.46
C THR A 13 -30.68 47.50 0.26
N LEU A 14 -29.91 48.30 1.01
CA LEU A 14 -30.39 49.55 1.62
C LEU A 14 -30.85 50.57 0.57
N ILE A 15 -30.06 50.76 -0.49
CA ILE A 15 -30.43 51.65 -1.61
C ILE A 15 -31.71 51.15 -2.30
N TYR A 16 -31.83 49.84 -2.55
CA TYR A 16 -33.05 49.26 -3.12
C TYR A 16 -34.29 49.46 -2.22
N PHE A 17 -34.15 49.32 -0.90
CA PHE A 17 -35.26 49.54 0.03
C PHE A 17 -35.66 51.01 0.14
N ALA A 18 -34.69 51.93 0.22
CA ALA A 18 -34.93 53.38 0.26
C ALA A 18 -35.65 53.89 -1.01
N LEU A 19 -35.29 53.36 -2.19
CA LEU A 19 -35.97 53.67 -3.45
C LEU A 19 -37.38 53.08 -3.57
N LYS A 20 -37.73 52.08 -2.75
CA LYS A 20 -39.03 51.38 -2.81
C LYS A 20 -40.06 51.93 -1.83
N TYR A 21 -39.64 52.59 -0.75
CA TYR A 21 -40.51 53.10 0.31
C TYR A 21 -40.07 54.49 0.82
N PRO A 22 -40.51 55.60 0.19
CA PRO A 22 -40.35 56.93 0.78
C PRO A 22 -41.22 57.07 2.04
N THR A 23 -40.66 57.71 3.07
CA THR A 23 -41.27 57.85 4.41
C THR A 23 -42.54 58.71 4.42
N PRO A 24 -43.57 58.38 5.23
CA PRO A 24 -44.77 59.20 5.37
C PRO A 24 -44.50 60.50 6.17
N PRO A 25 -45.29 61.56 5.97
CA PRO A 25 -45.13 62.84 6.68
C PRO A 25 -45.60 62.74 8.14
N VAL A 26 -44.82 63.30 9.07
CA VAL A 26 -45.13 63.34 10.50
C VAL A 26 -46.02 64.55 10.81
N THR A 27 -47.17 64.31 11.44
CA THR A 27 -48.09 65.34 11.95
C THR A 27 -47.62 65.82 13.32
N THR A 28 -47.66 67.14 13.57
CA THR A 28 -47.35 67.73 14.90
C THR A 28 -48.61 68.42 15.46
N PRO A 29 -48.99 68.21 16.74
CA PRO A 29 -50.26 68.69 17.30
C PRO A 29 -50.25 70.19 17.71
N PRO A 30 -51.43 70.81 17.94
CA PRO A 30 -51.55 72.25 18.17
C PRO A 30 -51.65 72.66 19.65
N GLN A 31 -51.13 73.84 20.01
CA GLN A 31 -51.52 74.78 21.09
C GLN A 31 -50.37 75.79 21.35
N LYS A 32 -50.54 77.04 21.82
CA LYS A 32 -51.71 77.90 22.13
C LYS A 32 -51.24 79.36 22.08
N GLN A 33 -52.11 80.33 21.78
CA GLN A 33 -51.79 81.76 21.90
C GLN A 33 -51.78 82.24 23.36
N LEU A 34 -50.91 83.19 23.70
CA LEU A 34 -51.09 84.14 24.80
C LEU A 34 -50.29 85.45 24.55
N THR A 35 -50.61 86.50 25.30
CA THR A 35 -50.67 87.89 24.78
C THR A 35 -49.64 88.84 25.42
N VAL A 36 -48.97 89.66 24.58
CA VAL A 36 -48.62 91.13 24.65
C VAL A 36 -49.02 91.88 25.96
N PRO A 37 -48.30 92.92 26.53
CA PRO A 37 -47.30 93.87 25.94
C PRO A 37 -46.07 94.36 26.80
N SER A 38 -45.29 95.28 26.19
CA SER A 38 -44.64 96.51 26.75
C SER A 38 -43.18 96.56 27.30
N LYS A 39 -42.45 97.56 26.76
CA LYS A 39 -41.25 98.32 27.23
C LYS A 39 -41.52 99.09 28.56
N PRO A 40 -40.59 99.87 29.19
CA PRO A 40 -39.22 100.33 28.80
C PRO A 40 -38.13 99.97 29.85
N ASP A 41 -36.94 100.58 30.01
CA ASP A 41 -35.75 100.88 29.16
C ASP A 41 -34.54 101.17 30.13
N VAL A 42 -33.37 101.64 29.65
CA VAL A 42 -32.26 102.34 30.39
C VAL A 42 -31.34 101.45 31.27
N ASP A 43 -29.99 101.50 31.25
CA ASP A 43 -29.02 102.49 30.69
C ASP A 43 -27.60 101.93 30.33
N LYS A 44 -26.78 102.80 29.72
CA LYS A 44 -25.29 102.84 29.56
C LYS A 44 -24.61 102.28 28.29
N GLN A 45 -24.56 103.19 27.31
CA GLN A 45 -23.61 103.39 26.19
C GLN A 45 -22.21 103.91 26.67
N PRO A 46 -21.23 104.26 25.78
CA PRO A 46 -20.86 103.83 24.40
C PRO A 46 -19.30 103.66 24.28
N PRO A 47 -18.58 103.95 23.15
CA PRO A 47 -18.79 103.77 21.69
C PRO A 47 -17.80 102.69 21.15
N THR A 48 -17.57 102.37 19.85
CA THR A 48 -17.48 103.21 18.64
C THR A 48 -17.46 102.32 17.36
N THR A 49 -18.39 102.54 16.42
CA THR A 49 -18.16 102.73 14.95
C THR A 49 -17.36 101.71 14.11
N GLN A 50 -17.70 101.36 12.86
CA GLN A 50 -18.88 101.44 11.96
C GLN A 50 -18.50 100.60 10.72
N ALA A 51 -19.44 99.85 10.12
CA ALA A 51 -19.58 99.68 8.66
C ALA A 51 -20.81 98.80 8.38
N SER A 52 -21.70 99.25 7.49
CA SER A 52 -23.03 98.67 7.32
C SER A 52 -23.30 98.30 5.86
N THR A 53 -23.92 97.14 5.63
CA THR A 53 -24.83 96.93 4.49
C THR A 53 -26.04 96.10 4.94
N PRO A 54 -27.26 96.39 4.43
CA PRO A 54 -28.50 95.94 5.07
C PRO A 54 -28.98 94.56 4.63
N ILE A 55 -29.64 93.87 5.57
CA ILE A 55 -30.49 92.71 5.29
C ILE A 55 -31.81 93.21 4.70
N ILE A 56 -32.25 92.62 3.57
CA ILE A 56 -33.62 92.77 3.08
C ILE A 56 -34.42 91.55 3.56
N ASP A 57 -35.21 91.74 4.61
CA ASP A 57 -36.22 90.79 5.03
C ASP A 57 -37.42 90.84 4.07
N HIS A 58 -37.53 89.88 3.15
CA HIS A 58 -38.80 89.25 2.71
C HIS A 58 -38.51 88.11 1.72
N ILE A 59 -38.57 86.86 2.19
CA ILE A 59 -38.50 85.66 1.36
C ILE A 59 -39.92 85.14 1.17
N ALA A 60 -40.43 85.18 -0.06
CA ALA A 60 -41.69 84.53 -0.41
C ALA A 60 -41.58 82.99 -0.22
N PRO A 61 -42.64 82.29 0.22
CA PRO A 61 -42.57 80.85 0.48
C PRO A 61 -42.22 80.06 -0.79
N ARG A 62 -41.15 79.25 -0.73
CA ARG A 62 -40.73 78.38 -1.83
C ARG A 62 -41.80 77.32 -2.11
N SER A 63 -42.14 77.14 -3.38
CA SER A 63 -42.87 75.97 -3.85
C SER A 63 -42.05 74.70 -3.62
N GLN A 64 -42.72 73.60 -3.23
CA GLN A 64 -42.08 72.30 -3.08
C GLN A 64 -41.76 71.70 -4.47
N PRO A 65 -40.59 71.06 -4.65
CA PRO A 65 -40.23 70.43 -5.92
C PRO A 65 -41.02 69.14 -6.16
N GLU A 66 -41.44 68.95 -7.41
CA GLU A 66 -42.24 67.80 -7.86
C GLU A 66 -41.41 66.49 -7.89
N PRO A 67 -41.94 65.33 -7.47
CA PRO A 67 -41.16 64.10 -7.36
C PRO A 67 -40.86 63.48 -8.74
N LEU A 68 -39.57 63.20 -9.01
CA LEU A 68 -39.08 62.57 -10.24
C LEU A 68 -39.79 61.23 -10.55
N ARG A 69 -40.53 61.20 -11.67
CA ARG A 69 -41.20 60.00 -12.18
C ARG A 69 -40.30 59.23 -13.15
N LEU A 70 -39.51 58.30 -12.63
CA LEU A 70 -38.75 57.32 -13.44
C LEU A 70 -39.67 56.42 -14.27
N THR A 71 -39.33 56.21 -15.55
CA THR A 71 -40.13 55.44 -16.51
C THR A 71 -40.05 53.93 -16.27
N ARG A 72 -41.00 53.19 -16.88
CA ARG A 72 -41.12 51.73 -16.67
C ARG A 72 -39.89 50.94 -17.13
N ASN A 73 -39.26 51.37 -18.22
CA ASN A 73 -38.07 50.71 -18.77
C ASN A 73 -36.84 50.96 -17.88
N GLU A 74 -36.62 52.20 -17.41
CA GLU A 74 -35.49 52.52 -16.51
C GLU A 74 -35.53 51.68 -15.23
N LYS A 75 -36.73 51.49 -14.66
CA LYS A 75 -36.92 50.58 -13.51
C LYS A 75 -36.56 49.13 -13.85
N GLN A 76 -36.90 48.64 -15.03
CA GLN A 76 -36.54 47.28 -15.46
C GLN A 76 -35.03 47.11 -15.61
N TRP A 77 -34.34 48.05 -16.28
CA TRP A 77 -32.87 48.03 -16.41
C TRP A 77 -32.18 48.08 -15.05
N LEU A 78 -32.61 48.96 -14.13
CA LEU A 78 -32.08 49.02 -12.77
C LEU A 78 -32.31 47.72 -11.98
N THR A 79 -33.48 47.08 -12.11
CA THR A 79 -33.72 45.79 -11.46
C THR A 79 -32.88 44.66 -12.05
N ALA A 80 -32.66 44.63 -13.37
CA ALA A 80 -31.79 43.64 -14.01
C ALA A 80 -30.33 43.80 -13.54
N LEU A 81 -29.84 45.04 -13.46
CA LEU A 81 -28.49 45.36 -13.01
C LEU A 81 -28.29 45.04 -11.51
N ALA A 82 -29.30 45.28 -10.67
CA ALA A 82 -29.28 44.85 -9.28
C ALA A 82 -29.21 43.31 -9.15
N CYS A 83 -29.99 42.58 -9.94
CA CYS A 83 -29.99 41.11 -9.94
C CYS A 83 -28.65 40.51 -10.43
N THR A 84 -28.01 41.07 -11.45
CA THR A 84 -26.70 40.57 -11.92
C THR A 84 -25.60 40.80 -10.90
N VAL A 85 -25.57 41.96 -10.24
CA VAL A 85 -24.62 42.26 -9.15
C VAL A 85 -24.81 41.31 -7.96
N LEU A 86 -26.05 40.97 -7.61
CA LEU A 86 -26.36 40.01 -6.55
C LEU A 86 -26.01 38.55 -6.91
N ALA A 87 -26.14 38.16 -8.18
CA ALA A 87 -25.85 36.80 -8.65
C ALA A 87 -24.35 36.52 -8.82
N LEU A 88 -23.54 37.54 -9.17
CA LEU A 88 -22.11 37.42 -9.41
C LEU A 88 -21.31 36.72 -8.28
N PRO A 89 -21.44 37.09 -6.98
CA PRO A 89 -20.67 36.44 -5.92
C PRO A 89 -21.04 34.96 -5.72
N TRP A 90 -22.31 34.59 -5.94
CA TRP A 90 -22.74 33.19 -5.88
C TRP A 90 -22.15 32.36 -7.02
N LEU A 91 -22.08 32.93 -8.22
CA LEU A 91 -21.48 32.26 -9.38
C LEU A 91 -19.97 32.04 -9.16
N ILE A 92 -19.26 33.03 -8.59
CA ILE A 92 -17.85 32.90 -8.21
C ILE A 92 -17.66 31.83 -7.11
N ALA A 93 -18.51 31.85 -6.07
CA ALA A 93 -18.46 30.85 -5.00
C ALA A 93 -18.71 29.42 -5.51
N LEU A 94 -19.68 29.25 -6.42
CA LEU A 94 -20.01 27.97 -7.03
C LEU A 94 -18.91 27.46 -7.97
N LEU A 95 -18.25 28.35 -8.73
CA LEU A 95 -17.03 28.03 -9.49
C LEU A 95 -15.85 27.65 -8.58
N GLY A 96 -15.67 28.36 -7.47
CA GLY A 96 -14.67 28.03 -6.45
C GLY A 96 -14.92 26.66 -5.81
N LEU A 97 -16.19 26.35 -5.49
CA LEU A 97 -16.59 25.09 -4.88
C LEU A 97 -16.55 23.93 -5.90
N MET A 98 -16.94 24.15 -7.17
CA MET A 98 -16.69 23.20 -8.25
C MET A 98 -15.19 22.95 -8.44
N ARG A 99 -14.36 24.00 -8.49
CA ARG A 99 -12.89 23.86 -8.60
C ARG A 99 -12.31 23.13 -7.40
N HIS A 100 -12.81 23.37 -6.18
CA HIS A 100 -12.40 22.64 -4.98
C HIS A 100 -12.85 21.18 -5.02
N TYR A 101 -14.07 20.88 -5.49
CA TYR A 101 -14.60 19.52 -5.60
C TYR A 101 -13.93 18.72 -6.73
N HIS A 102 -13.62 19.35 -7.87
CA HIS A 102 -12.81 18.80 -8.94
C HIS A 102 -11.37 18.59 -8.48
N ALA A 103 -10.76 19.55 -7.79
CA ALA A 103 -9.44 19.38 -7.17
C ALA A 103 -9.47 18.21 -6.18
N GLN A 104 -10.44 18.13 -5.25
CA GLN A 104 -10.57 17.00 -4.33
C GLN A 104 -10.81 15.65 -5.05
N ARG A 105 -11.53 15.61 -6.17
CA ARG A 105 -11.64 14.41 -7.02
C ARG A 105 -10.33 14.04 -7.71
N ILE A 106 -9.54 15.04 -8.10
CA ILE A 106 -8.20 14.88 -8.69
C ILE A 106 -7.14 14.57 -7.61
N LEU A 107 -7.36 14.93 -6.34
CA LEU A 107 -6.53 14.51 -5.20
C LEU A 107 -6.93 13.11 -4.68
N LYS A 108 -8.21 12.72 -4.79
CA LYS A 108 -8.69 11.35 -4.49
C LYS A 108 -8.30 10.33 -5.57
N ARG A 109 -8.11 10.77 -6.82
CA ARG A 109 -7.22 10.10 -7.77
C ARG A 109 -5.79 10.53 -7.46
N GLN A 110 -5.23 10.07 -6.35
CA GLN A 110 -3.83 10.35 -5.99
C GLN A 110 -2.98 10.23 -7.27
N PRO A 111 -2.30 11.31 -7.71
CA PRO A 111 -1.48 11.24 -8.90
C PRO A 111 -0.41 10.20 -8.60
N ALA A 112 -0.31 9.19 -9.47
CA ALA A 112 0.59 8.06 -9.27
C ALA A 112 1.97 8.59 -8.86
N THR A 113 2.35 8.35 -7.61
CA THR A 113 3.66 8.78 -7.10
C THR A 113 4.72 7.95 -7.81
N GLY A 114 5.99 8.37 -7.81
CA GLY A 114 7.07 7.53 -8.36
C GLY A 114 7.03 6.10 -7.83
N ASP A 115 6.71 5.95 -6.55
CA ASP A 115 6.43 4.69 -5.86
C ASP A 115 5.30 3.85 -6.51
N ASP A 116 4.24 4.47 -7.03
CA ASP A 116 3.13 3.79 -7.70
C ASP A 116 3.51 3.24 -9.08
N LEU A 117 4.51 3.83 -9.75
CA LEU A 117 5.02 3.29 -11.02
C LEU A 117 5.64 1.91 -10.77
N PHE A 118 6.52 1.81 -9.77
CA PHE A 118 7.16 0.54 -9.41
C PHE A 118 6.17 -0.46 -8.80
N ASN A 119 5.15 0.00 -8.06
CA ASN A 119 4.13 -0.88 -7.49
C ASN A 119 3.10 -1.40 -8.51
N GLN A 120 3.04 -0.80 -9.71
CA GLN A 120 2.19 -1.28 -10.82
C GLN A 120 2.88 -2.30 -11.74
N LEU A 121 4.17 -2.59 -11.52
CA LEU A 121 4.92 -3.51 -12.37
C LEU A 121 4.40 -4.95 -12.27
N ARG A 122 4.15 -5.57 -13.42
CA ARG A 122 3.70 -6.96 -13.56
C ARG A 122 4.61 -7.69 -14.56
N PHE A 123 5.62 -8.40 -14.04
CA PHE A 123 6.58 -9.17 -14.84
C PHE A 123 6.14 -10.64 -15.08
N GLU A 124 4.86 -10.96 -14.83
CA GLU A 124 4.34 -12.32 -14.64
C GLU A 124 4.43 -13.23 -15.89
N LYS A 125 4.61 -12.66 -17.10
CA LYS A 125 4.61 -13.42 -18.37
C LYS A 125 6.00 -13.70 -18.98
N VAL A 126 7.09 -13.15 -18.43
CA VAL A 126 8.43 -13.24 -19.06
C VAL A 126 9.46 -13.92 -18.16
N LEU A 127 9.28 -13.85 -16.85
CA LEU A 127 10.20 -14.47 -15.91
C LEU A 127 9.98 -15.98 -15.85
N THR A 128 11.08 -16.75 -15.82
CA THR A 128 11.00 -18.16 -15.47
C THR A 128 10.39 -18.30 -14.07
N PRO A 129 9.42 -19.21 -13.84
CA PRO A 129 8.78 -19.33 -12.53
C PRO A 129 9.80 -19.87 -11.51
N ILE A 130 9.93 -19.16 -10.37
CA ILE A 130 10.85 -19.54 -9.28
C ILE A 130 10.56 -20.97 -8.79
N TRP A 131 9.26 -21.31 -8.70
CA TRP A 131 8.75 -22.61 -8.29
C TRP A 131 8.57 -23.59 -9.48
N GLY A 132 9.29 -23.37 -10.58
CA GLY A 132 9.20 -24.15 -11.81
C GLY A 132 10.18 -25.33 -11.91
N GLY A 133 10.03 -26.11 -12.98
CA GLY A 133 10.86 -27.26 -13.33
C GLY A 133 10.08 -28.58 -13.24
N ALA A 134 10.42 -29.53 -14.11
CA ALA A 134 9.63 -30.75 -14.32
C ALA A 134 9.37 -31.54 -13.02
N GLN A 135 10.40 -31.75 -12.19
CA GLN A 135 10.27 -32.48 -10.92
C GLN A 135 9.40 -31.72 -9.90
N ALA A 136 9.61 -30.41 -9.74
CA ALA A 136 8.85 -29.58 -8.82
C ALA A 136 7.36 -29.53 -9.22
N GLU A 137 7.08 -29.32 -10.50
CA GLU A 137 5.70 -29.32 -11.00
C GLU A 137 5.04 -30.69 -10.91
N GLN A 138 5.77 -31.78 -11.14
CA GLN A 138 5.22 -33.13 -10.99
C GLN A 138 4.85 -33.41 -9.53
N ALA A 139 5.69 -32.98 -8.58
CA ALA A 139 5.36 -33.05 -7.16
C ALA A 139 4.11 -32.20 -6.83
N LEU A 140 4.05 -30.94 -7.30
CA LEU A 140 2.86 -30.09 -7.09
C LEU A 140 1.60 -30.64 -7.76
N ARG A 141 1.70 -31.25 -8.95
CA ARG A 141 0.57 -31.97 -9.59
C ARG A 141 0.15 -33.19 -8.79
N ASN A 142 1.09 -33.94 -8.20
CA ASN A 142 0.78 -35.06 -7.31
C ASN A 142 0.07 -34.63 -6.02
N LEU A 143 0.26 -33.39 -5.53
CA LEU A 143 -0.54 -32.86 -4.40
C LEU A 143 -2.04 -32.77 -4.73
N ARG A 144 -2.43 -32.69 -6.01
CA ARG A 144 -3.84 -32.71 -6.45
C ARG A 144 -4.47 -34.12 -6.41
N ALA A 145 -3.67 -35.18 -6.25
CA ALA A 145 -4.16 -36.56 -6.25
C ALA A 145 -5.32 -36.74 -5.26
N ALA A 146 -6.45 -37.24 -5.78
CA ALA A 146 -7.68 -37.35 -5.02
C ALA A 146 -7.52 -38.35 -3.88
N GLN A 147 -7.87 -37.95 -2.65
CA GLN A 147 -7.87 -38.84 -1.51
C GLN A 147 -9.16 -39.67 -1.51
N LEU A 148 -9.02 -40.96 -1.18
CA LEU A 148 -10.14 -41.87 -0.94
C LEU A 148 -10.55 -41.73 0.53
N ILE A 149 -11.71 -41.15 0.77
CA ILE A 149 -12.29 -40.98 2.11
C ILE A 149 -13.47 -41.94 2.23
N PRO A 150 -13.59 -42.73 3.32
CA PRO A 150 -14.76 -43.58 3.55
C PRO A 150 -16.06 -42.77 3.51
N SER A 151 -17.03 -43.25 2.73
CA SER A 151 -18.37 -42.65 2.64
C SER A 151 -19.35 -43.44 3.50
N HIS A 152 -20.36 -42.78 4.06
CA HIS A 152 -21.49 -43.49 4.69
C HIS A 152 -22.41 -44.21 3.68
N ARG A 153 -22.12 -44.12 2.37
CA ARG A 153 -22.82 -44.92 1.34
C ARG A 153 -22.27 -46.34 1.31
N LEU A 154 -23.13 -47.31 1.56
CA LEU A 154 -22.85 -48.73 1.34
C LEU A 154 -22.47 -48.99 -0.11
N ASP A 155 -21.52 -49.89 -0.32
CA ASP A 155 -21.30 -50.55 -1.59
C ASP A 155 -22.19 -51.79 -1.63
N ILE A 156 -23.30 -51.73 -2.37
CA ILE A 156 -24.34 -52.75 -2.31
C ILE A 156 -23.78 -54.11 -2.73
N GLU A 157 -23.05 -54.17 -3.84
CA GLU A 157 -22.42 -55.40 -4.36
C GLU A 157 -21.44 -56.00 -3.35
N ALA A 158 -20.46 -55.22 -2.88
CA ALA A 158 -19.46 -55.72 -1.93
C ALA A 158 -20.05 -56.04 -0.55
N THR A 159 -21.14 -55.37 -0.14
CA THR A 159 -21.87 -55.69 1.10
C THR A 159 -22.63 -57.00 1.00
N VAL A 160 -23.27 -57.27 -0.15
CA VAL A 160 -23.95 -58.54 -0.42
C VAL A 160 -22.92 -59.68 -0.43
N ASP A 161 -21.81 -59.53 -1.16
CA ASP A 161 -20.71 -60.51 -1.19
C ASP A 161 -20.11 -60.79 0.20
N ALA A 162 -19.87 -59.74 1.01
CA ALA A 162 -19.32 -59.89 2.34
C ALA A 162 -20.32 -60.56 3.32
N THR A 163 -21.59 -60.19 3.24
CA THR A 163 -22.68 -60.77 4.05
C THR A 163 -22.90 -62.24 3.72
N ALA A 164 -22.95 -62.59 2.43
CA ALA A 164 -23.09 -63.98 1.98
C ALA A 164 -21.91 -64.86 2.45
N ARG A 165 -20.68 -64.33 2.44
CA ARG A 165 -19.48 -65.02 2.97
C ARG A 165 -19.44 -65.13 4.49
N GLN A 166 -20.18 -64.29 5.21
CA GLN A 166 -20.31 -64.30 6.68
C GLN A 166 -21.46 -65.20 7.18
N GLY A 167 -22.16 -65.92 6.29
CA GLY A 167 -23.28 -66.79 6.67
C GLY A 167 -24.51 -66.00 7.09
N ASP A 168 -24.97 -65.10 6.22
CA ASP A 168 -26.13 -64.21 6.40
C ASP A 168 -26.04 -63.19 7.56
N TYR A 169 -24.90 -63.10 8.24
CA TYR A 169 -24.65 -62.01 9.18
C TYR A 169 -24.29 -60.71 8.44
N PHE A 170 -25.12 -59.67 8.61
CA PHE A 170 -24.99 -58.41 7.88
C PHE A 170 -23.62 -57.74 8.10
N TYR A 171 -22.81 -57.67 7.04
CA TYR A 171 -21.47 -57.11 7.08
C TYR A 171 -21.34 -55.92 6.10
N PRO A 172 -21.61 -54.68 6.56
CA PRO A 172 -21.64 -53.50 5.69
C PRO A 172 -20.26 -53.13 5.15
N VAL A 173 -20.12 -53.11 3.82
CA VAL A 173 -18.94 -52.59 3.13
C VAL A 173 -19.27 -51.20 2.58
N TYR A 174 -18.45 -50.20 2.89
CA TYR A 174 -18.71 -48.81 2.54
C TYR A 174 -17.89 -48.37 1.32
N ARG A 175 -18.49 -47.59 0.40
CA ARG A 175 -17.80 -47.01 -0.75
C ARG A 175 -16.81 -45.93 -0.31
N ASN A 176 -15.66 -45.86 -0.96
CA ASN A 176 -14.76 -44.71 -0.82
C ASN A 176 -15.16 -43.59 -1.79
N ARG A 177 -15.28 -42.36 -1.30
CA ARG A 177 -15.46 -41.16 -2.11
C ARG A 177 -14.10 -40.55 -2.46
N ARG A 178 -13.88 -40.24 -3.73
CA ARG A 178 -12.74 -39.42 -4.18
C ARG A 178 -13.04 -37.95 -3.89
N ILE A 179 -12.19 -37.29 -3.12
CA ILE A 179 -12.25 -35.86 -2.83
C ILE A 179 -10.93 -35.20 -3.26
N ALA A 180 -11.02 -34.08 -3.97
CA ALA A 180 -9.86 -33.26 -4.30
C ALA A 180 -9.40 -32.52 -3.03
N PRO A 181 -8.13 -32.62 -2.62
CA PRO A 181 -7.66 -32.00 -1.39
C PRO A 181 -7.60 -30.47 -1.53
N GLU A 182 -8.18 -29.77 -0.55
CA GLU A 182 -8.01 -28.33 -0.39
C GLU A 182 -6.77 -28.01 0.46
N HIS A 183 -6.19 -26.83 0.21
CA HIS A 183 -4.97 -26.37 0.86
C HIS A 183 -5.16 -24.97 1.47
N LEU A 184 -4.62 -24.78 2.66
CA LEU A 184 -4.65 -23.54 3.40
C LEU A 184 -3.21 -23.09 3.68
N MET A 185 -2.85 -21.88 3.24
CA MET A 185 -1.58 -21.25 3.59
C MET A 185 -1.75 -20.14 4.62
N LEU A 186 -1.01 -20.25 5.73
CA LEU A 186 -0.78 -19.16 6.68
C LEU A 186 0.66 -18.66 6.49
N VAL A 187 0.83 -17.37 6.23
CA VAL A 187 2.13 -16.80 5.86
C VAL A 187 2.52 -15.69 6.84
N ARG A 188 3.69 -15.79 7.47
CA ARG A 188 4.23 -14.70 8.29
C ARG A 188 4.67 -13.55 7.39
N SER A 189 4.22 -12.35 7.73
CA SER A 189 4.50 -11.14 6.97
C SER A 189 4.63 -9.93 7.88
N MET A 190 5.80 -9.29 7.87
CA MET A 190 6.07 -8.10 8.71
C MET A 190 5.49 -6.82 8.12
N HIS A 191 5.53 -6.71 6.79
CA HIS A 191 5.05 -5.55 6.06
C HIS A 191 4.22 -5.96 4.83
N ARG A 192 3.44 -5.03 4.26
CA ARG A 192 2.63 -5.29 3.06
C ARG A 192 3.49 -5.72 1.87
N SER A 193 4.64 -5.07 1.71
CA SER A 193 5.63 -5.30 0.66
C SER A 193 6.75 -6.27 1.07
N ASP A 194 6.56 -7.05 2.14
CA ASP A 194 7.48 -8.09 2.59
C ASP A 194 7.81 -9.08 1.46
N GLN A 195 9.08 -9.13 1.07
CA GLN A 195 9.52 -9.91 -0.09
C GLN A 195 9.52 -11.41 0.14
N LYS A 196 9.74 -11.89 1.37
CA LYS A 196 9.61 -13.31 1.72
C LYS A 196 8.15 -13.73 1.57
N ALA A 197 7.23 -12.90 2.04
CA ALA A 197 5.80 -13.14 1.88
C ALA A 197 5.40 -13.09 0.38
N ALA A 198 5.98 -12.18 -0.42
CA ALA A 198 5.73 -12.11 -1.86
C ALA A 198 6.30 -13.31 -2.66
N LEU A 199 7.44 -13.88 -2.24
CA LEU A 199 7.97 -15.14 -2.77
C LEU A 199 7.02 -16.33 -2.51
N VAL A 200 6.27 -16.31 -1.40
CA VAL A 200 5.17 -17.25 -1.14
C VAL A 200 3.94 -16.96 -2.01
N GLU A 201 3.67 -15.70 -2.36
CA GLU A 201 2.61 -15.36 -3.32
C GLU A 201 2.86 -16.04 -4.68
N GLU A 202 4.11 -16.08 -5.14
CA GLU A 202 4.52 -16.81 -6.36
C GLU A 202 4.28 -18.32 -6.24
N LEU A 203 4.44 -18.91 -5.05
CA LEU A 203 4.11 -20.32 -4.81
C LEU A 203 2.59 -20.53 -4.90
N GLN A 204 1.81 -19.66 -4.27
CA GLN A 204 0.35 -19.67 -4.35
C GLN A 204 -0.16 -19.46 -5.79
N LYS A 205 0.49 -18.60 -6.60
CA LYS A 205 0.19 -18.47 -8.03
C LYS A 205 0.43 -19.80 -8.75
N ARG A 206 1.58 -20.44 -8.54
CA ARG A 206 1.91 -21.73 -9.16
C ARG A 206 0.93 -22.84 -8.78
N PHE A 207 0.45 -22.86 -7.54
CA PHE A 207 -0.61 -23.77 -7.10
C PHE A 207 -1.92 -23.59 -7.89
N ARG A 208 -2.34 -22.34 -8.11
CA ARG A 208 -3.57 -22.05 -8.88
C ARG A 208 -3.42 -22.40 -10.36
N GLU A 209 -2.27 -22.11 -10.96
CA GLU A 209 -1.95 -22.50 -12.36
C GLU A 209 -1.98 -24.02 -12.57
N LEU A 210 -1.54 -24.79 -11.57
CA LEU A 210 -1.58 -26.26 -11.58
C LEU A 210 -2.95 -26.84 -11.16
N GLY A 211 -3.95 -25.99 -10.92
CA GLY A 211 -5.32 -26.38 -10.61
C GLY A 211 -5.54 -26.89 -9.18
N LEU A 212 -4.74 -26.45 -8.22
CA LEU A 212 -4.96 -26.73 -6.79
C LEU A 212 -5.81 -25.63 -6.13
N HIS A 213 -6.74 -26.05 -5.27
CA HIS A 213 -7.57 -25.14 -4.50
C HIS A 213 -6.80 -24.63 -3.28
N ILE A 214 -6.45 -23.34 -3.30
CA ILE A 214 -5.64 -22.71 -2.25
C ILE A 214 -6.15 -21.32 -1.81
N GLU A 215 -6.43 -21.22 -0.52
CA GLU A 215 -6.72 -19.97 0.20
C GLU A 215 -5.52 -19.58 1.08
N THR A 216 -5.28 -18.27 1.20
CA THR A 216 -4.03 -17.74 1.78
C THR A 216 -4.32 -16.55 2.69
N TYR A 217 -3.72 -16.60 3.88
CA TYR A 217 -3.88 -15.61 4.93
C TYR A 217 -2.50 -15.17 5.46
N ARG A 218 -2.42 -13.90 5.86
CA ARG A 218 -1.24 -13.28 6.48
C ARG A 218 -1.44 -13.20 7.98
N PHE A 219 -0.36 -13.44 8.72
CA PHE A 219 -0.23 -13.09 10.13
C PHE A 219 1.12 -12.40 10.36
N ARG A 220 1.29 -11.72 11.50
CA ARG A 220 2.54 -11.02 11.82
C ARG A 220 3.37 -11.81 12.84
N ASP A 221 2.83 -11.99 14.04
CA ASP A 221 3.49 -12.69 15.15
C ASP A 221 2.59 -13.74 15.84
N ASP A 222 1.27 -13.54 15.81
CA ASP A 222 0.28 -14.47 16.36
C ASP A 222 -0.63 -15.01 15.23
N PRO A 223 -0.59 -16.32 14.90
CA PRO A 223 -1.39 -16.93 13.85
C PRO A 223 -2.88 -17.09 14.22
N ARG A 224 -3.31 -16.70 15.43
CA ARG A 224 -4.73 -16.61 15.79
C ARG A 224 -5.45 -15.48 15.06
N TRP A 225 -4.72 -14.42 14.69
CA TRP A 225 -5.26 -13.23 14.04
C TRP A 225 -4.80 -13.14 12.59
N LEU A 226 -5.72 -13.45 11.68
CA LEU A 226 -5.43 -13.65 10.26
C LEU A 226 -6.06 -12.55 9.40
N ILE A 227 -5.33 -12.07 8.39
CA ILE A 227 -5.85 -11.16 7.36
C ILE A 227 -5.84 -11.92 6.03
N ARG A 228 -6.95 -11.90 5.28
CA ARG A 228 -7.00 -12.58 3.97
C ARG A 228 -6.10 -11.88 2.96
N TRP A 229 -5.28 -12.64 2.22
CA TRP A 229 -4.28 -12.06 1.29
C TRP A 229 -4.88 -11.15 0.20
N LYS A 230 -6.12 -11.40 -0.21
CA LYS A 230 -6.82 -10.63 -1.25
C LYS A 230 -7.35 -9.27 -0.78
N ASP A 231 -7.45 -9.03 0.52
CA ASP A 231 -8.07 -7.83 1.09
C ASP A 231 -7.06 -6.68 1.14
N ASN A 232 -6.65 -6.25 -0.05
CA ASN A 232 -5.73 -5.13 -0.29
C ASN A 232 -6.42 -3.75 -0.16
N THR A 233 -7.65 -3.72 0.37
CA THR A 233 -8.47 -2.51 0.53
C THR A 233 -7.88 -1.58 1.60
N PRO A 234 -7.50 -0.34 1.26
CA PRO A 234 -6.72 0.54 2.16
C PRO A 234 -7.53 1.13 3.32
N ILE A 235 -8.82 0.77 3.48
CA ILE A 235 -9.74 1.44 4.39
C ILE A 235 -9.79 0.74 5.76
N LYS A 236 -9.98 -0.59 5.79
CA LYS A 236 -9.80 -1.45 6.98
C LYS A 236 -9.49 -2.89 6.54
N PRO A 237 -8.43 -3.56 7.01
CA PRO A 237 -8.26 -5.00 6.84
C PRO A 237 -9.27 -5.75 7.73
N GLN A 238 -9.88 -6.81 7.19
CA GLN A 238 -10.75 -7.69 7.98
C GLN A 238 -9.90 -8.76 8.68
N TYR A 239 -9.87 -8.70 10.01
CA TYR A 239 -9.26 -9.74 10.84
C TYR A 239 -10.24 -10.91 11.01
N ILE A 240 -9.72 -12.13 10.89
CA ILE A 240 -10.43 -13.39 11.01
C ILE A 240 -9.72 -14.22 12.09
N HIS A 241 -10.48 -14.83 13.00
CA HIS A 241 -9.90 -15.68 14.05
C HIS A 241 -9.62 -17.09 13.51
N LEU A 242 -8.55 -17.72 13.97
CA LEU A 242 -8.16 -19.08 13.57
C LEU A 242 -9.29 -20.11 13.74
N ASP A 243 -10.09 -20.01 14.81
CA ASP A 243 -11.21 -20.94 15.06
C ASP A 243 -12.33 -20.83 14.01
N GLN A 244 -12.63 -19.60 13.56
CA GLN A 244 -13.60 -19.37 12.47
C GLN A 244 -13.09 -20.00 11.17
N LEU A 245 -11.78 -19.99 10.98
CA LEU A 245 -11.12 -20.59 9.83
C LEU A 245 -11.14 -22.12 9.94
N TYR A 246 -10.84 -22.71 11.10
CA TYR A 246 -10.94 -24.15 11.34
C TYR A 246 -12.38 -24.67 11.12
N ALA A 247 -13.39 -23.96 11.64
CA ALA A 247 -14.79 -24.30 11.44
C ALA A 247 -15.21 -24.34 9.95
N ARG A 248 -14.59 -23.49 9.11
CA ARG A 248 -14.83 -23.44 7.66
C ARG A 248 -14.00 -24.47 6.88
N PHE A 249 -12.76 -24.72 7.29
CA PHE A 249 -11.78 -25.51 6.55
C PHE A 249 -11.37 -26.77 7.34
N ASN A 250 -12.35 -27.47 7.91
CA ASN A 250 -12.09 -28.72 8.64
C ASN A 250 -11.52 -29.79 7.70
N GLY A 251 -10.46 -30.47 8.13
CA GLY A 251 -9.81 -31.56 7.38
C GLY A 251 -8.89 -31.14 6.22
N VAL A 252 -8.80 -29.85 5.88
CA VAL A 252 -7.91 -29.40 4.79
C VAL A 252 -6.43 -29.48 5.19
N ARG A 253 -5.55 -29.40 4.20
CA ARG A 253 -4.10 -29.43 4.40
C ARG A 253 -3.59 -28.05 4.81
N LEU A 254 -3.15 -27.92 6.06
CA LEU A 254 -2.58 -26.71 6.62
C LEU A 254 -1.08 -26.59 6.30
N ILE A 255 -0.68 -25.42 5.82
CA ILE A 255 0.69 -25.08 5.46
C ILE A 255 1.01 -23.77 6.17
N ILE A 256 1.92 -23.78 7.13
CA ILE A 256 2.41 -22.57 7.79
C ILE A 256 3.78 -22.24 7.21
N ILE A 257 3.96 -21.02 6.71
CA ILE A 257 5.23 -20.54 6.16
C ILE A 257 5.73 -19.40 7.03
N SER A 258 6.75 -19.69 7.84
CA SER A 258 7.43 -18.72 8.69
C SER A 258 8.76 -19.25 9.19
N GLU A 259 9.59 -18.34 9.68
CA GLU A 259 10.64 -18.66 10.64
C GLU A 259 10.08 -19.46 11.83
N THR A 260 10.95 -20.24 12.49
CA THR A 260 10.57 -21.05 13.64
C THR A 260 10.69 -20.30 14.98
N ASP A 261 11.37 -19.15 14.99
CA ASP A 261 11.54 -18.24 16.15
C ASP A 261 10.21 -17.94 16.87
N ILE A 262 9.12 -17.76 16.11
CA ILE A 262 7.81 -17.39 16.65
C ILE A 262 7.23 -18.41 17.63
N VAL A 263 7.65 -19.68 17.58
CA VAL A 263 7.06 -20.73 18.43
C VAL A 263 7.45 -20.57 19.90
N PHE A 264 8.46 -19.76 20.20
CA PHE A 264 8.89 -19.41 21.54
C PHE A 264 8.60 -17.92 21.87
N HIS A 265 8.55 -17.61 23.16
CA HIS A 265 8.58 -16.23 23.64
C HIS A 265 10.03 -15.73 23.67
N PRO A 266 10.38 -14.59 23.05
CA PRO A 266 11.77 -14.16 22.92
C PRO A 266 12.46 -13.86 24.26
N LEU A 267 11.69 -13.47 25.29
CA LEU A 267 12.22 -13.13 26.61
C LEU A 267 12.21 -14.28 27.63
N SER A 268 11.22 -15.18 27.60
CA SER A 268 11.11 -16.27 28.59
C SER A 268 11.61 -17.61 28.06
N GLY A 269 11.79 -17.75 26.74
CA GLY A 269 12.14 -19.03 26.10
C GLY A 269 11.03 -20.08 26.14
N GLU A 270 9.84 -19.74 26.66
CA GLU A 270 8.72 -20.67 26.78
C GLU A 270 7.96 -20.83 25.46
N PRO A 271 7.36 -22.01 25.19
CA PRO A 271 6.47 -22.21 24.05
C PRO A 271 5.29 -21.22 24.04
N ARG A 272 4.92 -20.72 22.85
CA ARG A 272 3.73 -19.86 22.71
C ARG A 272 2.43 -20.65 22.93
N PRO A 273 1.53 -20.20 23.83
CA PRO A 273 0.24 -20.87 24.07
C PRO A 273 -0.69 -20.97 22.84
N TRP A 274 -0.49 -20.14 21.81
CA TRP A 274 -1.30 -20.24 20.59
C TRP A 274 -1.03 -21.51 19.78
N LEU A 275 0.08 -22.23 20.04
CA LEU A 275 0.41 -23.46 19.33
C LEU A 275 -0.61 -24.58 19.59
N ASP A 276 -1.23 -24.58 20.77
CA ASP A 276 -2.32 -25.50 21.13
C ASP A 276 -3.57 -25.31 20.26
N ALA A 277 -3.86 -24.08 19.82
CA ALA A 277 -4.96 -23.80 18.89
C ALA A 277 -4.74 -24.42 17.50
N LEU A 278 -3.52 -24.85 17.18
CA LEU A 278 -3.17 -25.57 15.95
C LEU A 278 -3.16 -27.10 16.15
N THR A 279 -3.37 -27.60 17.37
CA THR A 279 -3.48 -29.04 17.66
C THR A 279 -4.64 -29.75 16.95
N PRO A 280 -5.87 -29.17 16.82
CA PRO A 280 -7.01 -29.81 16.13
C PRO A 280 -6.78 -30.12 14.64
N TRP A 281 -5.77 -29.50 14.02
CA TRP A 281 -5.41 -29.74 12.63
C TRP A 281 -4.59 -31.03 12.49
N GLN A 282 -5.05 -31.97 11.66
CA GLN A 282 -4.38 -33.26 11.47
C GLN A 282 -3.27 -33.23 10.40
N ASN A 283 -3.51 -32.58 9.27
CA ASN A 283 -2.64 -32.61 8.10
C ASN A 283 -1.88 -31.28 8.00
N LYS A 284 -0.81 -31.11 8.80
CA LYS A 284 -0.12 -29.82 8.94
C LYS A 284 1.38 -29.88 8.73
N ILE A 285 1.89 -28.89 8.01
CA ILE A 285 3.30 -28.76 7.66
C ILE A 285 3.76 -27.35 7.99
N TRP A 286 4.97 -27.27 8.53
CA TRP A 286 5.70 -26.03 8.74
C TRP A 286 6.82 -25.93 7.71
N LEU A 287 6.78 -24.89 6.90
CA LEU A 287 7.80 -24.57 5.90
C LEU A 287 8.65 -23.41 6.41
N HIS A 288 9.90 -23.70 6.77
CA HIS A 288 10.82 -22.70 7.32
C HIS A 288 11.84 -22.21 6.28
N PRO A 289 12.31 -20.96 6.34
CA PRO A 289 13.33 -20.43 5.42
C PRO A 289 14.76 -20.91 5.79
N GLN A 290 14.97 -22.22 5.83
CA GLN A 290 16.23 -22.97 6.03
C GLN A 290 16.85 -23.03 7.44
N ASP A 291 16.49 -22.14 8.37
CA ASP A 291 17.02 -22.18 9.76
C ASP A 291 16.02 -22.82 10.75
N ALA A 292 16.07 -24.15 10.88
CA ALA A 292 15.35 -24.89 11.91
C ALA A 292 16.30 -25.28 13.04
N ASN A 293 16.23 -24.58 14.17
CA ASN A 293 16.94 -24.97 15.38
C ASN A 293 16.38 -26.31 15.91
N ALA A 294 17.26 -27.22 16.31
CA ALA A 294 16.88 -28.54 16.86
C ALA A 294 15.78 -28.51 17.96
N PRO A 295 15.80 -27.61 18.97
CA PRO A 295 14.71 -27.51 19.95
C PRO A 295 13.38 -27.07 19.33
N HIS A 296 13.40 -26.20 18.31
CA HIS A 296 12.18 -25.74 17.62
C HIS A 296 11.58 -26.86 16.77
N ALA A 297 12.45 -27.65 16.14
CA ALA A 297 12.09 -28.86 15.40
C ALA A 297 11.44 -29.93 16.30
N ALA A 298 12.01 -30.19 17.48
CA ALA A 298 11.47 -31.13 18.44
C ALA A 298 10.07 -30.72 18.94
N LEU A 299 9.91 -29.43 19.27
CA LEU A 299 8.63 -28.88 19.72
C LEU A 299 7.54 -28.98 18.65
N LEU A 300 7.83 -28.55 17.41
CA LEU A 300 6.89 -28.64 16.29
C LEU A 300 6.51 -30.10 15.98
N ALA A 301 7.46 -31.03 16.04
CA ALA A 301 7.20 -32.46 15.87
C ALA A 301 6.29 -33.01 16.99
N GLY A 302 6.43 -32.54 18.24
CA GLY A 302 5.54 -32.85 19.35
C GLY A 302 4.09 -32.45 19.09
N HIS A 303 3.86 -31.28 18.48
CA HIS A 303 2.54 -30.83 18.02
C HIS A 303 2.09 -31.46 16.69
N GLN A 304 2.78 -32.49 16.18
CA GLN A 304 2.50 -33.21 14.93
C GLN A 304 2.74 -32.42 13.63
N PHE A 305 3.53 -31.36 13.63
CA PHE A 305 3.97 -30.70 12.39
C PHE A 305 5.12 -31.43 11.74
N LEU A 306 5.04 -31.68 10.42
CA LEU A 306 6.24 -31.95 9.63
C LEU A 306 6.97 -30.63 9.36
N LEU A 307 8.26 -30.57 9.68
CA LEU A 307 9.11 -29.40 9.42
C LEU A 307 10.01 -29.65 8.20
N LEU A 308 9.84 -28.83 7.16
CA LEU A 308 10.61 -28.87 5.91
C LEU A 308 11.15 -27.48 5.55
N PRO A 309 12.31 -27.37 4.87
CA PRO A 309 12.75 -26.09 4.33
C PRO A 309 11.86 -25.66 3.15
N LEU A 310 11.64 -24.36 3.00
CA LEU A 310 10.93 -23.77 1.86
C LEU A 310 11.82 -23.82 0.60
N LEU A 311 11.82 -24.98 -0.06
CA LEU A 311 12.62 -25.31 -1.24
C LEU A 311 11.84 -26.20 -2.20
N ARG A 312 12.07 -26.06 -3.52
CA ARG A 312 11.52 -26.97 -4.54
C ARG A 312 11.87 -28.43 -4.30
N ALA A 313 13.09 -28.72 -3.82
CA ALA A 313 13.53 -30.07 -3.49
C ALA A 313 12.65 -30.75 -2.43
N SER A 314 12.07 -29.97 -1.51
CA SER A 314 11.20 -30.49 -0.44
C SER A 314 9.76 -30.78 -0.90
N PHE A 315 9.37 -30.42 -2.13
CA PHE A 315 8.02 -30.74 -2.64
C PHE A 315 7.77 -32.24 -2.77
N ALA A 316 8.80 -33.05 -3.03
CA ALA A 316 8.66 -34.51 -3.04
C ALA A 316 8.35 -35.07 -1.64
N GLN A 317 9.04 -34.55 -0.60
CA GLN A 317 8.81 -34.90 0.80
C GLN A 317 7.40 -34.47 1.25
N TRP A 318 6.98 -33.29 0.82
CA TRP A 318 5.63 -32.77 1.03
C TRP A 318 4.55 -33.70 0.46
N VAL A 319 4.67 -34.13 -0.80
CA VAL A 319 3.75 -35.10 -1.41
C VAL A 319 3.69 -36.37 -0.57
N ASN A 320 4.85 -36.96 -0.29
CA ASN A 320 4.93 -38.25 0.42
C ASN A 320 4.23 -38.19 1.79
N TYR A 321 4.38 -37.10 2.56
CA TYR A 321 3.71 -36.94 3.85
C TYR A 321 2.17 -36.89 3.74
N PHE A 322 1.63 -36.31 2.66
CA PHE A 322 0.18 -36.21 2.44
C PHE A 322 -0.44 -37.39 1.67
N THR A 323 0.37 -38.26 1.07
CA THR A 323 -0.09 -39.45 0.33
C THR A 323 0.23 -40.78 1.02
N ALA A 324 1.17 -40.82 1.97
CA ALA A 324 1.52 -42.04 2.69
C ALA A 324 0.32 -42.63 3.45
N ALA A 325 -0.01 -43.89 3.15
CA ALA A 325 -1.09 -44.63 3.80
C ALA A 325 -0.82 -44.88 5.30
N GLN A 326 0.45 -44.95 5.69
CA GLN A 326 0.89 -44.97 7.08
C GLN A 326 1.62 -43.66 7.38
N ARG A 327 1.07 -42.87 8.30
CA ARG A 327 1.67 -41.63 8.78
C ARG A 327 2.94 -41.98 9.57
N THR A 328 4.11 -41.86 8.93
CA THR A 328 5.39 -41.87 9.64
C THR A 328 5.41 -40.71 10.64
N LYS A 329 6.07 -40.91 11.80
CA LYS A 329 6.24 -39.82 12.78
C LYS A 329 6.88 -38.61 12.07
N PRO A 330 6.42 -37.38 12.30
CA PRO A 330 7.02 -36.21 11.67
C PRO A 330 8.46 -36.07 12.15
N VAL A 331 9.40 -36.29 11.22
CA VAL A 331 10.83 -36.05 11.43
C VAL A 331 11.17 -34.72 10.77
N ALA A 332 11.82 -33.83 11.49
CA ALA A 332 12.34 -32.60 10.91
C ALA A 332 13.47 -32.92 9.93
N VAL A 333 13.26 -32.59 8.66
CA VAL A 333 14.28 -32.80 7.62
C VAL A 333 15.27 -31.65 7.70
N GLN A 334 16.38 -31.86 8.42
CA GLN A 334 17.46 -30.89 8.48
C GLN A 334 18.11 -30.75 7.10
N SER A 335 18.33 -29.51 6.65
CA SER A 335 19.13 -29.25 5.46
C SER A 335 20.59 -29.57 5.74
N ALA A 336 21.29 -30.23 4.81
CA ALA A 336 22.67 -30.68 5.01
C ALA A 336 23.67 -29.54 5.33
N ASN A 337 23.35 -28.31 4.92
CA ASN A 337 24.04 -27.09 5.34
C ASN A 337 22.99 -25.95 5.50
N PRO A 338 22.51 -25.65 6.73
CA PRO A 338 21.62 -24.52 6.96
C PRO A 338 22.42 -23.21 6.88
N ILE A 339 22.07 -22.37 5.90
CA ILE A 339 22.73 -21.07 5.70
C ILE A 339 22.07 -20.06 6.64
N LYS A 340 22.66 -19.89 7.81
CA LYS A 340 22.19 -18.98 8.86
C LYS A 340 22.24 -17.52 8.40
N LEU A 341 21.28 -16.72 8.87
CA LEU A 341 21.34 -15.26 8.76
C LEU A 341 22.61 -14.73 9.49
N PRO A 342 23.27 -13.66 9.01
CA PRO A 342 24.40 -13.03 9.71
C PRO A 342 24.12 -12.76 11.19
N GLU A 343 25.05 -13.13 12.07
CA GLU A 343 24.89 -13.02 13.53
C GLU A 343 24.72 -11.56 14.00
N LEU A 344 25.38 -10.62 13.31
CA LEU A 344 25.18 -9.17 13.48
C LEU A 344 23.70 -8.76 13.24
N ILE A 345 23.02 -9.40 12.29
CA ILE A 345 21.61 -9.12 11.98
C ILE A 345 20.68 -9.83 12.97
N ILE A 346 21.04 -11.03 13.44
CA ILE A 346 20.26 -11.79 14.44
C ILE A 346 20.26 -11.08 15.81
N SER A 347 21.38 -10.47 16.21
CA SER A 347 21.55 -9.86 17.54
C SER A 347 20.69 -8.61 17.74
N GLU A 348 20.63 -7.69 16.76
CA GLU A 348 19.88 -6.43 16.87
C GLU A 348 18.94 -6.15 15.68
N PRO A 349 17.93 -6.98 15.40
CA PRO A 349 17.12 -6.89 14.18
C PRO A 349 16.45 -5.51 13.96
N ASP A 350 15.99 -4.87 15.04
CA ASP A 350 15.36 -3.55 15.00
C ASP A 350 16.35 -2.38 14.82
N ALA A 351 17.64 -2.58 15.14
CA ALA A 351 18.65 -1.53 14.97
C ALA A 351 18.95 -1.28 13.49
N TRP A 352 19.02 -2.36 12.70
CA TRP A 352 19.26 -2.34 11.25
C TRP A 352 18.19 -1.64 10.42
N LEU A 353 17.03 -1.33 11.00
CA LEU A 353 15.92 -0.62 10.35
C LEU A 353 15.93 0.90 10.60
N LYS A 354 16.81 1.40 11.48
CA LYS A 354 16.86 2.82 11.88
C LYS A 354 17.73 3.63 10.92
N GLU A 355 17.39 4.92 10.75
CA GLU A 355 18.18 5.88 9.96
C GLU A 355 19.50 6.30 10.62
N LYS A 356 19.70 5.96 11.90
CA LYS A 356 20.99 6.08 12.57
C LYS A 356 21.70 4.74 12.50
N LEU A 357 22.99 4.76 12.18
CA LEU A 357 23.87 3.61 12.34
C LEU A 357 23.80 3.12 13.79
N PRO A 358 23.72 1.80 14.06
CA PRO A 358 23.81 1.28 15.42
C PRO A 358 25.20 1.56 16.03
N TYR A 359 25.27 1.60 17.36
CA TYR A 359 26.52 1.90 18.05
C TYR A 359 27.51 0.72 17.94
N ASP A 360 28.81 1.02 17.90
CA ASP A 360 29.93 0.07 17.95
C ASP A 360 29.95 -1.03 16.86
N ILE A 361 29.33 -0.78 15.71
CA ILE A 361 29.33 -1.72 14.56
C ILE A 361 30.46 -1.43 13.57
N ASP A 362 31.27 -2.45 13.27
CA ASP A 362 32.14 -2.47 12.09
C ASP A 362 31.34 -2.82 10.81
N LEU A 363 31.24 -1.84 9.93
CA LEU A 363 30.60 -1.97 8.61
C LEU A 363 31.35 -2.95 7.68
N THR A 364 32.66 -3.13 7.87
CA THR A 364 33.49 -4.09 7.13
C THR A 364 33.07 -5.52 7.47
N GLN A 365 32.91 -5.82 8.77
CA GLN A 365 32.41 -7.09 9.27
C GLN A 365 30.99 -7.40 8.75
N LEU A 366 30.11 -6.39 8.68
CA LEU A 366 28.78 -6.52 8.07
C LEU A 366 28.88 -6.94 6.58
N THR A 367 29.69 -6.25 5.78
CA THR A 367 29.89 -6.59 4.36
C THR A 367 30.47 -7.99 4.20
N GLN A 368 31.41 -8.40 5.07
CA GLN A 368 31.98 -9.75 5.06
C GLN A 368 30.91 -10.82 5.33
N GLN A 369 30.09 -10.66 6.39
CA GLN A 369 29.01 -11.60 6.70
C GLN A 369 27.91 -11.61 5.62
N LEU A 370 27.55 -10.47 5.05
CA LEU A 370 26.63 -10.39 3.92
C LEU A 370 27.19 -11.10 2.68
N THR A 371 28.48 -10.97 2.41
CA THR A 371 29.15 -11.66 1.28
C THR A 371 29.15 -13.17 1.47
N GLN A 372 29.42 -13.66 2.69
CA GLN A 372 29.35 -15.09 3.02
C GLN A 372 27.93 -15.63 2.91
N PHE A 373 26.93 -14.89 3.40
CA PHE A 373 25.52 -15.28 3.36
C PHE A 373 24.95 -15.29 1.92
N LEU A 374 25.11 -14.19 1.18
CA LEU A 374 24.48 -13.98 -0.12
C LEU A 374 25.29 -14.54 -1.30
N GLY A 375 26.61 -14.70 -1.13
CA GLY A 375 27.54 -14.87 -2.24
C GLY A 375 27.66 -13.62 -3.12
N PRO A 376 28.62 -13.60 -4.07
CA PRO A 376 28.89 -12.42 -4.90
C PRO A 376 27.68 -11.98 -5.75
N TYR A 377 26.92 -12.95 -6.29
CA TYR A 377 25.71 -12.66 -7.06
C TYR A 377 24.56 -12.12 -6.20
N GLY A 378 24.41 -12.62 -4.97
CA GLY A 378 23.39 -12.11 -4.07
C GLY A 378 23.73 -10.72 -3.51
N LEU A 379 25.01 -10.47 -3.21
CA LEU A 379 25.47 -9.15 -2.77
C LEU A 379 25.30 -8.10 -3.88
N ARG A 380 25.67 -8.41 -5.13
CA ARG A 380 25.44 -7.49 -6.26
C ARG A 380 23.96 -7.17 -6.43
N LEU A 381 23.07 -8.18 -6.37
CA LEU A 381 21.62 -7.93 -6.44
C LEU A 381 21.13 -7.07 -5.27
N LEU A 382 21.63 -7.29 -4.04
CA LEU A 382 21.33 -6.43 -2.90
C LEU A 382 21.77 -4.98 -3.14
N ARG A 383 23.00 -4.76 -3.63
CA ARG A 383 23.54 -3.44 -4.02
C ARG A 383 22.67 -2.76 -5.08
N THR A 384 22.26 -3.50 -6.12
CA THR A 384 21.36 -2.98 -7.17
C THR A 384 20.00 -2.54 -6.62
N ILE A 385 19.40 -3.33 -5.71
CA ILE A 385 18.11 -2.99 -5.09
C ILE A 385 18.28 -1.79 -4.14
N ALA A 386 19.37 -1.73 -3.38
CA ALA A 386 19.67 -0.67 -2.42
C ALA A 386 19.82 0.72 -3.06
N ALA A 387 19.98 0.83 -4.38
CA ALA A 387 19.87 2.11 -5.09
C ALA A 387 18.51 2.79 -4.88
N TYR A 388 17.43 2.03 -4.65
CA TYR A 388 16.07 2.56 -4.45
C TYR A 388 15.57 2.32 -3.01
N PRO A 389 15.12 3.36 -2.27
CA PRO A 389 14.87 3.24 -0.82
C PRO A 389 13.65 2.40 -0.43
N LYS A 390 12.68 2.18 -1.33
CA LYS A 390 11.43 1.45 -1.05
C LYS A 390 11.32 0.16 -1.88
N PRO A 391 12.15 -0.85 -1.60
CA PRO A 391 12.28 -2.02 -2.44
C PRO A 391 10.98 -2.83 -2.48
N ASN A 392 10.52 -3.19 -3.69
CA ASN A 392 9.39 -4.09 -3.86
C ASN A 392 9.81 -5.39 -4.58
N TRP A 393 8.95 -6.40 -4.50
CA TRP A 393 9.25 -7.74 -4.99
C TRP A 393 9.38 -7.79 -6.52
N GLN A 394 8.51 -7.09 -7.23
CA GLN A 394 8.47 -7.09 -8.69
C GLN A 394 9.71 -6.40 -9.28
N LEU A 395 10.16 -5.30 -8.68
CA LEU A 395 11.45 -4.67 -8.97
C LEU A 395 12.62 -5.63 -8.71
N THR A 396 12.61 -6.32 -7.55
CA THR A 396 13.67 -7.28 -7.18
C THR A 396 13.78 -8.42 -8.18
N GLN A 397 12.65 -8.99 -8.60
CA GLN A 397 12.59 -10.01 -9.65
C GLN A 397 13.08 -9.51 -11.02
N ALA A 398 12.79 -8.25 -11.37
CA ALA A 398 13.19 -7.65 -12.64
C ALA A 398 14.69 -7.32 -12.68
N LEU A 399 15.24 -6.76 -11.60
CA LEU A 399 16.67 -6.50 -11.47
C LEU A 399 17.47 -7.81 -11.50
N ASP A 400 17.01 -8.85 -10.81
CA ASP A 400 17.57 -10.20 -10.89
C ASP A 400 17.60 -10.74 -12.34
N TYR A 401 16.53 -10.54 -13.11
CA TYR A 401 16.46 -10.94 -14.51
C TYR A 401 17.35 -10.08 -15.44
N LEU A 402 17.45 -8.77 -15.19
CA LEU A 402 18.30 -7.90 -15.99
C LEU A 402 19.79 -8.14 -15.74
N LEU A 403 20.17 -8.54 -14.52
CA LEU A 403 21.54 -8.92 -14.15
C LEU A 403 21.93 -10.34 -14.59
N TYR A 404 21.01 -11.33 -14.50
CA TYR A 404 21.33 -12.77 -14.62
C TYR A 404 20.42 -13.59 -15.55
N GLY A 405 19.32 -13.02 -16.03
CA GLY A 405 18.35 -13.70 -16.89
C GLY A 405 18.75 -13.80 -18.36
N HIS A 406 19.79 -13.08 -18.77
CA HIS A 406 20.42 -13.18 -20.08
C HIS A 406 21.60 -14.15 -20.01
N LEU A 407 21.96 -14.79 -21.14
CA LEU A 407 23.10 -15.71 -21.22
C LEU A 407 24.35 -15.09 -20.60
N ASN A 408 24.98 -15.76 -19.64
CA ASN A 408 26.23 -15.30 -19.06
C ASN A 408 27.28 -15.19 -20.17
N THR A 409 27.70 -13.97 -20.51
CA THR A 409 28.53 -13.68 -21.69
C THR A 409 29.87 -14.41 -21.67
N VAL A 410 30.32 -14.82 -20.48
CA VAL A 410 31.58 -15.53 -20.21
C VAL A 410 31.45 -17.06 -20.34
N GLN A 411 30.27 -17.65 -20.11
CA GLN A 411 30.07 -19.11 -20.10
C GLN A 411 28.94 -19.63 -21.00
N GLN A 412 28.27 -18.75 -21.78
CA GLN A 412 27.14 -19.08 -22.67
C GLN A 412 26.03 -19.95 -22.05
N THR A 413 25.89 -19.89 -20.73
CA THR A 413 24.98 -20.73 -19.95
C THR A 413 23.93 -19.88 -19.25
N ILE A 414 22.71 -20.43 -19.19
CA ILE A 414 21.58 -19.85 -18.46
C ILE A 414 21.78 -20.12 -16.97
N ASP A 415 21.51 -19.13 -16.09
CA ASP A 415 21.57 -19.33 -14.64
C ASP A 415 20.57 -20.44 -14.22
N PRO A 416 21.02 -21.54 -13.59
CA PRO A 416 20.11 -22.61 -13.17
C PRO A 416 19.04 -22.07 -12.23
N PRO A 417 17.78 -22.53 -12.34
CA PRO A 417 16.68 -22.00 -11.54
C PRO A 417 16.90 -22.20 -10.03
N GLU A 418 17.73 -23.17 -9.65
CA GLU A 418 18.17 -23.44 -8.27
C GLU A 418 19.03 -22.30 -7.69
N ARG A 419 19.94 -21.73 -8.48
CA ARG A 419 20.76 -20.59 -8.03
C ARG A 419 19.90 -19.34 -7.88
N ARG A 420 18.97 -19.13 -8.82
CA ARG A 420 17.98 -18.05 -8.77
C ARG A 420 17.06 -18.17 -7.55
N GLU A 421 16.49 -19.35 -7.30
CA GLU A 421 15.70 -19.67 -6.11
C GLU A 421 16.48 -19.37 -4.83
N GLN A 422 17.69 -19.92 -4.69
CA GLN A 422 18.52 -19.69 -3.51
C GLN A 422 18.88 -18.21 -3.30
N ARG A 423 19.24 -17.50 -4.38
CA ARG A 423 19.60 -16.07 -4.33
C ARG A 423 18.42 -15.22 -3.84
N LEU A 424 17.25 -15.38 -4.46
CA LEU A 424 16.03 -14.67 -4.08
C LEU A 424 15.54 -15.05 -2.68
N MET A 425 15.61 -16.34 -2.30
CA MET A 425 15.31 -16.81 -0.96
C MET A 425 16.18 -16.11 0.09
N ARG A 426 17.51 -16.13 -0.05
CA ARG A 426 18.43 -15.52 0.93
C ARG A 426 18.21 -14.00 1.05
N ILE A 427 18.09 -13.31 -0.09
CA ILE A 427 17.82 -11.87 -0.14
C ILE A 427 16.49 -11.53 0.56
N SER A 428 15.42 -12.29 0.31
CA SER A 428 14.11 -12.06 0.92
C SER A 428 14.07 -12.17 2.45
N ARG A 429 15.08 -12.79 3.08
CA ARG A 429 15.21 -12.96 4.54
C ARG A 429 15.82 -11.73 5.24
N LEU A 430 16.39 -10.78 4.52
CA LEU A 430 17.03 -9.60 5.12
C LEU A 430 15.99 -8.63 5.72
N PRO A 431 16.30 -7.92 6.83
CA PRO A 431 15.35 -7.04 7.51
C PRO A 431 14.83 -5.92 6.59
N TRP A 432 15.71 -5.35 5.77
CA TRP A 432 15.38 -4.27 4.82
C TRP A 432 14.34 -4.67 3.77
N LEU A 433 14.25 -5.97 3.44
CA LEU A 433 13.40 -6.51 2.37
C LEU A 433 12.14 -7.18 2.92
N THR A 434 12.16 -7.64 4.18
CA THR A 434 10.94 -8.02 4.91
C THR A 434 10.15 -6.79 5.37
N HIS A 435 10.82 -5.70 5.74
CA HIS A 435 10.18 -4.40 6.07
C HIS A 435 10.00 -3.47 4.86
N ALA A 436 10.62 -3.77 3.73
CA ALA A 436 10.59 -2.98 2.49
C ALA A 436 11.08 -1.53 2.64
N HIS A 437 12.18 -1.33 3.37
CA HIS A 437 12.81 -0.05 3.63
C HIS A 437 14.34 -0.19 3.72
N PHE A 438 15.08 0.66 3.00
CA PHE A 438 16.54 0.77 3.13
C PHE A 438 16.94 2.11 3.79
N PRO A 439 17.53 2.08 5.00
CA PRO A 439 18.10 3.26 5.65
C PRO A 439 19.14 3.96 4.76
N TYR A 440 19.22 5.29 4.86
CA TYR A 440 20.14 6.09 4.05
C TYR A 440 21.61 5.67 4.21
N TRP A 441 22.07 5.52 5.45
CA TRP A 441 23.46 5.14 5.76
C TRP A 441 23.87 3.81 5.10
N LEU A 442 22.96 2.85 5.05
CA LEU A 442 23.22 1.52 4.48
C LEU A 442 23.32 1.60 2.95
N ARG A 443 22.51 2.44 2.31
CA ARG A 443 22.58 2.65 0.86
C ARG A 443 23.88 3.32 0.44
N VAL A 444 24.33 4.32 1.20
CA VAL A 444 25.65 4.95 0.99
C VAL A 444 26.76 3.89 1.10
N HIS A 445 26.79 3.11 2.18
CA HIS A 445 27.82 2.10 2.40
C HIS A 445 27.81 0.94 1.38
N LEU A 446 26.62 0.45 0.98
CA LEU A 446 26.54 -0.61 -0.03
C LEU A 446 27.01 -0.17 -1.43
N LEU A 447 26.98 1.14 -1.72
CA LEU A 447 27.27 1.73 -3.02
C LEU A 447 28.61 2.48 -3.08
N SER A 448 29.21 2.84 -1.95
CA SER A 448 30.55 3.46 -1.91
C SER A 448 31.62 2.51 -2.43
N ASP A 449 31.57 1.25 -2.00
CA ASP A 449 32.61 0.24 -2.19
C ASP A 449 32.36 -0.58 -3.48
N LEU A 450 31.98 0.11 -4.55
CA LEU A 450 31.71 -0.44 -5.87
C LEU A 450 32.86 -0.16 -6.84
N ASP A 451 33.51 -1.24 -7.31
CA ASP A 451 34.36 -1.21 -8.50
C ASP A 451 33.62 -0.59 -9.69
N ASP A 452 34.33 0.11 -10.58
CA ASP A 452 33.73 0.74 -11.77
C ASP A 452 32.93 -0.26 -12.62
N THR A 453 33.40 -1.50 -12.75
CA THR A 453 32.71 -2.55 -13.51
C THR A 453 31.44 -3.07 -12.82
N GLU A 454 31.34 -3.00 -11.48
CA GLU A 454 30.09 -3.29 -10.77
C GLU A 454 29.13 -2.12 -10.88
N ARG A 455 29.63 -0.88 -10.77
CA ARG A 455 28.87 0.37 -10.92
C ARG A 455 28.20 0.45 -12.29
N GLU A 456 28.92 0.18 -13.37
CA GLU A 456 28.38 0.15 -14.73
C GLU A 456 27.32 -0.95 -14.93
N ARG A 457 27.51 -2.13 -14.30
CA ARG A 457 26.50 -3.21 -14.34
C ARG A 457 25.21 -2.83 -13.59
N ILE A 458 25.33 -2.11 -12.48
CA ILE A 458 24.18 -1.65 -11.69
C ILE A 458 23.44 -0.53 -12.44
N SER A 459 24.15 0.48 -12.94
CA SER A 459 23.55 1.60 -13.68
C SER A 459 22.88 1.12 -14.98
N SER A 460 23.55 0.26 -15.76
CA SER A 460 22.99 -0.30 -17.00
C SER A 460 21.78 -1.21 -16.75
N ALA A 461 21.72 -1.95 -15.64
CA ALA A 461 20.52 -2.71 -15.26
C ALA A 461 19.33 -1.78 -14.97
N TRP A 462 19.55 -0.69 -14.23
CA TRP A 462 18.51 0.32 -13.97
C TRP A 462 18.08 1.05 -15.25
N GLN A 463 19.02 1.51 -16.07
CA GLN A 463 18.72 2.16 -17.36
C GLN A 463 17.92 1.25 -18.30
N ARG A 464 18.28 -0.04 -18.41
CA ARG A 464 17.51 -1.03 -19.18
C ARG A 464 16.09 -1.21 -18.63
N LEU A 465 15.94 -1.28 -17.31
CA LEU A 465 14.62 -1.34 -16.67
C LEU A 465 13.78 -0.13 -17.09
N PHE A 466 14.29 1.08 -16.92
CA PHE A 466 13.58 2.31 -17.31
C PHE A 466 13.22 2.35 -18.80
N THR A 467 14.13 2.00 -19.71
CA THR A 467 13.85 1.94 -21.15
C THR A 467 12.72 0.95 -21.44
N GLN A 468 12.75 -0.25 -20.87
CA GLN A 468 11.69 -1.25 -21.01
C GLN A 468 10.34 -0.82 -20.42
N LEU A 469 10.33 -0.03 -19.33
CA LEU A 469 9.09 0.55 -18.79
C LEU A 469 8.50 1.65 -19.69
N THR A 470 9.30 2.21 -20.61
CA THR A 470 8.98 3.45 -21.31
C THR A 470 8.72 3.24 -22.81
N ASP A 471 9.20 2.16 -23.41
CA ASP A 471 8.87 1.77 -24.78
C ASP A 471 7.55 1.01 -24.88
N LYS A 472 6.68 1.45 -25.80
CA LYS A 472 5.32 0.91 -25.98
C LYS A 472 5.23 -0.30 -26.92
N GLU A 473 6.29 -0.63 -27.67
CA GLU A 473 6.16 -1.35 -28.94
C GLU A 473 7.07 -2.58 -29.15
N THR A 474 7.70 -3.14 -28.11
CA THR A 474 8.35 -4.47 -28.23
C THR A 474 7.32 -5.60 -28.30
N ALA A 475 6.75 -5.79 -29.49
CA ALA A 475 5.89 -6.91 -29.85
C ALA A 475 6.69 -8.23 -29.88
N GLY A 476 6.94 -8.82 -28.71
CA GLY A 476 7.55 -10.15 -28.59
C GLY A 476 8.03 -10.48 -27.17
N THR A 477 8.51 -9.49 -26.42
CA THR A 477 8.96 -9.64 -25.02
C THR A 477 8.49 -8.45 -24.19
N LEU A 478 8.03 -8.72 -22.96
CA LEU A 478 7.60 -7.74 -21.95
C LEU A 478 6.31 -6.95 -22.27
N LYS A 479 5.14 -7.64 -22.20
CA LYS A 479 3.86 -6.94 -22.00
C LYS A 479 3.74 -6.45 -20.56
N LEU A 480 4.22 -5.23 -20.31
CA LEU A 480 4.05 -4.49 -19.06
C LEU A 480 2.69 -3.78 -19.05
N GLU A 481 1.76 -4.23 -18.21
CA GLU A 481 0.45 -3.57 -18.02
C GLU A 481 0.57 -2.30 -17.16
N ILE A 482 1.18 -1.26 -17.70
CA ILE A 482 1.33 0.05 -17.06
C ILE A 482 0.14 0.94 -17.43
N ARG A 483 -0.51 1.60 -16.45
CA ARG A 483 -1.42 2.73 -16.72
C ARG A 483 -0.58 3.97 -17.05
N THR A 484 -0.41 4.22 -18.35
CA THR A 484 0.65 5.08 -18.89
C THR A 484 0.60 6.55 -18.49
N LEU A 485 1.78 7.11 -18.20
CA LEU A 485 2.16 8.50 -18.48
C LEU A 485 3.05 8.52 -19.73
N SER A 486 3.18 9.66 -20.43
CA SER A 486 3.96 9.76 -21.67
C SER A 486 5.45 10.04 -21.44
N LYS A 487 6.31 9.61 -22.39
CA LYS A 487 7.77 9.84 -22.40
C LYS A 487 8.15 11.28 -22.03
N GLN A 488 7.53 12.25 -22.72
CA GLN A 488 7.80 13.67 -22.50
C GLN A 488 7.32 14.17 -21.13
N ALA A 489 6.14 13.72 -20.66
CA ALA A 489 5.64 14.11 -19.34
C ALA A 489 6.48 13.53 -18.19
N LEU A 490 7.11 12.36 -18.38
CA LEU A 490 7.98 11.75 -17.38
C LEU A 490 9.37 12.40 -17.35
N LEU A 491 9.95 12.70 -18.52
CA LEU A 491 11.22 13.45 -18.61
C LEU A 491 11.09 14.90 -18.11
N LEU A 492 10.03 15.62 -18.50
CA LEU A 492 9.74 16.96 -17.98
C LEU A 492 9.49 16.93 -16.47
N ARG A 493 8.81 15.89 -15.95
CA ARG A 493 8.69 15.72 -14.50
C ARG A 493 10.01 15.39 -13.83
N LEU A 494 10.90 14.59 -14.41
CA LEU A 494 12.22 14.36 -13.81
C LEU A 494 13.02 15.67 -13.66
N SER A 495 12.93 16.59 -14.63
CA SER A 495 13.54 17.93 -14.49
C SER A 495 12.78 18.85 -13.52
N GLU A 496 11.45 18.77 -13.41
CA GLU A 496 10.68 19.52 -12.40
C GLU A 496 10.83 18.93 -10.98
N LEU A 497 11.15 17.64 -10.85
CA LEU A 497 11.36 16.92 -9.58
C LEU A 497 12.72 17.23 -8.96
N GLN A 498 13.74 17.59 -9.77
CA GLN A 498 14.99 18.18 -9.27
C GLN A 498 14.79 19.52 -8.56
N ALA A 499 13.64 20.19 -8.77
CA ALA A 499 13.31 21.49 -8.20
C ALA A 499 12.23 21.44 -7.09
N SER A 500 11.79 20.26 -6.62
CA SER A 500 10.65 20.14 -5.70
C SER A 500 10.81 19.13 -4.55
N ASP A 501 9.99 19.35 -3.50
CA ASP A 501 10.23 18.94 -2.10
C ASP A 501 10.69 17.48 -1.85
N THR A 502 11.61 17.34 -0.89
CA THR A 502 12.51 16.22 -0.58
C THR A 502 11.86 14.91 -0.10
N LYS A 503 10.55 14.71 -0.28
CA LYS A 503 9.76 13.64 0.38
C LYS A 503 9.35 12.46 -0.51
N GLN A 504 9.72 12.45 -1.79
CA GLN A 504 9.41 11.35 -2.71
C GLN A 504 10.63 10.45 -2.95
N ALA A 505 10.44 9.13 -2.93
CA ALA A 505 11.53 8.15 -3.06
C ALA A 505 12.21 8.14 -4.44
N THR A 506 11.59 8.76 -5.45
CA THR A 506 12.19 9.00 -6.77
C THR A 506 13.05 10.25 -6.84
N ASN A 507 13.00 11.13 -5.83
CA ASN A 507 13.83 12.34 -5.74
C ASN A 507 15.07 12.08 -4.85
N ASP A 508 15.39 10.80 -4.62
CA ASP A 508 16.51 10.39 -3.78
C ASP A 508 17.85 10.64 -4.52
N PRO A 509 18.80 11.38 -3.93
CA PRO A 509 20.04 11.74 -4.61
C PRO A 509 20.90 10.53 -4.97
N ILE A 510 20.90 9.49 -4.12
CA ILE A 510 21.64 8.24 -4.37
C ILE A 510 21.07 7.53 -5.60
N PHE A 511 19.74 7.49 -5.71
CA PHE A 511 19.06 6.87 -6.85
C PHE A 511 19.37 7.62 -8.16
N ALA A 512 19.37 8.96 -8.12
CA ALA A 512 19.71 9.79 -9.26
C ALA A 512 21.18 9.59 -9.72
N GLN A 513 22.13 9.54 -8.78
CA GLN A 513 23.55 9.26 -9.09
C GLN A 513 23.72 7.90 -9.79
N VAL A 514 23.12 6.84 -9.24
CA VAL A 514 23.18 5.49 -9.83
C VAL A 514 22.58 5.44 -11.24
N LEU A 515 21.47 6.15 -11.47
CA LEU A 515 20.80 6.18 -12.78
C LEU A 515 21.62 6.95 -13.84
N LEU A 516 22.25 8.06 -13.43
CA LEU A 516 23.12 8.87 -14.28
C LEU A 516 24.52 8.26 -14.47
N GLY A 517 24.89 7.23 -13.70
CA GLY A 517 26.24 6.67 -13.69
C GLY A 517 27.30 7.63 -13.13
N ALA A 518 26.88 8.61 -12.35
CA ALA A 518 27.73 9.66 -11.79
C ALA A 518 28.18 9.32 -10.35
N ASN A 519 29.29 9.94 -9.92
CA ASN A 519 29.84 9.83 -8.57
C ASN A 519 29.07 10.66 -7.53
#